data_AF-A0ABD0BUV8-F1
#
_entry.id   AF-A0ABD0BUV8-F1
#
_cell.length_a   1.000
_cell.length_b   1.000
_cell.length_c   1.000
_cell.angle_alpha   90.00
_cell.angle_beta   90.00
_cell.angle_gamma   90.00
#
_symmetry.space_group_name_H-M   'P 1'
#
loop_
_entity.id
_entity.type
_entity.pdbx_description
1 polymer ?
#
loop_
_entity_poly.entity_id
_entity_poly.type
_entity_poly.pdbx_seq_one_letter_code
_entity_poly.pdbx_strand_id
1 'polypeptide(L)'
;MDMNQAYISAARIHLPNAVEKIAFDHFHVAKMLCAVVDKTRQSEMRIIPLQARKSAHRSRYLWLYGRHKRHGRIAERLEAAQMVLPCQRQ
;
A
#
# COMPACT_ATOMS: atom_id res chain seq x y z
N MET A 1 10.18 -7.33 15.53
CA MET A 1 11.32 -7.87 14.75
C MET A 1 11.11 -7.58 13.27
N ASP A 2 12.18 -7.40 12.50
CA ASP A 2 12.14 -7.26 11.04
C ASP A 2 11.64 -8.56 10.37
N MET A 3 10.97 -8.44 9.23
CA MET A 3 10.44 -9.57 8.46
C MET A 3 11.51 -10.25 7.57
N ASN A 4 12.79 -9.89 7.71
CA ASN A 4 13.86 -10.52 6.94
C ASN A 4 14.00 -12.01 7.32
N GLN A 5 14.06 -12.87 6.30
CA GLN A 5 14.16 -14.31 6.43
C GLN A 5 15.34 -14.76 7.29
N ALA A 6 16.45 -14.03 7.30
CA ALA A 6 17.61 -14.35 8.13
C ALA A 6 17.27 -14.28 9.63
N TYR A 7 16.57 -13.24 10.08
CA TYR A 7 16.15 -13.09 11.47
C TYR A 7 15.07 -14.11 11.87
N ILE A 8 14.13 -14.39 10.97
CA ILE A 8 13.10 -15.42 11.19
C ILE A 8 13.76 -16.79 11.36
N SER A 9 14.74 -17.11 10.52
CA SER A 9 15.46 -18.39 10.56
C SER A 9 16.30 -18.52 11.83
N ALA A 10 17.03 -17.47 12.20
CA ALA A 10 17.80 -17.43 13.44
C ALA A 10 16.90 -17.60 14.68
N ALA A 11 15.75 -16.92 14.72
CA ALA A 11 14.78 -17.08 15.81
C ALA A 11 14.28 -18.52 15.91
N ARG A 12 13.95 -19.17 14.78
CA ARG A 12 13.49 -20.56 14.77
C ARG A 12 14.53 -21.56 15.27
N ILE A 13 15.81 -21.30 15.02
CA ILE A 13 16.91 -22.19 15.44
C ILE A 13 17.20 -22.02 16.93
N HIS A 14 17.23 -20.79 17.42
CA HIS A 14 17.76 -20.49 18.76
C HIS A 14 16.69 -20.28 19.84
N LEU A 15 15.43 -20.02 19.46
CA LEU A 15 14.34 -19.76 20.41
C LEU A 15 13.35 -20.95 20.45
N PRO A 16 13.16 -21.61 21.60
CA PRO A 16 12.09 -22.60 21.74
C PRO A 16 10.72 -21.93 21.58
N ASN A 17 9.83 -22.59 20.84
CA ASN A 17 8.51 -22.08 20.45
C ASN A 17 8.59 -20.71 19.74
N ALA A 18 9.60 -20.52 18.87
CA ALA A 18 9.83 -19.26 18.17
C ALA A 18 8.60 -18.73 17.44
N VAL A 19 7.81 -19.59 16.80
CA VAL A 19 6.65 -19.19 15.98
C VAL A 19 5.63 -18.42 16.80
N GLU A 20 5.40 -18.81 18.05
CA GLU A 20 4.46 -18.14 18.96
C GLU A 20 5.01 -16.82 19.52
N LYS A 21 6.33 -16.66 19.52
CA LYS A 21 7.03 -15.52 20.13
C LYS A 21 7.48 -14.47 19.12
N ILE A 22 7.45 -14.77 17.83
CA ILE A 22 7.81 -13.80 16.79
C ILE A 22 6.71 -12.75 16.71
N ALA A 23 7.04 -11.54 17.16
CA ALA A 23 6.25 -10.34 16.93
C ALA A 23 6.92 -9.48 15.85
N PHE A 24 6.23 -9.23 14.75
CA PHE A 24 6.68 -8.27 13.75
C PHE A 24 6.40 -6.85 14.22
N ASP A 25 7.38 -5.96 14.04
CA ASP A 25 7.17 -4.57 14.40
C ASP A 25 6.31 -3.85 13.34
N HIS A 26 5.45 -2.94 13.80
CA HIS A 26 4.52 -2.20 12.95
C HIS A 26 5.22 -1.40 11.86
N PHE A 27 6.44 -0.90 12.11
CA PHE A 27 7.20 -0.14 11.12
C PHE A 27 7.47 -0.95 9.86
N HIS A 28 7.94 -2.18 10.00
CA HIS A 28 8.27 -3.03 8.85
C HIS A 28 7.02 -3.43 8.07
N VAL A 29 5.91 -3.67 8.77
CA VAL A 29 4.61 -3.98 8.15
C VAL A 29 4.10 -2.79 7.33
N ALA A 30 4.09 -1.59 7.93
CA ALA A 30 3.68 -0.37 7.26
C ALA A 30 4.57 -0.04 6.06
N LYS A 31 5.90 -0.18 6.22
CA LYS A 31 6.88 0.06 5.15
C LYS A 31 6.65 -0.87 3.96
N MET A 32 6.41 -2.16 4.20
CA MET A 32 6.12 -3.13 3.14
C MET A 32 4.83 -2.77 2.38
N LEU A 33 3.76 -2.46 3.11
CA LEU A 33 2.48 -2.05 2.52
C LEU A 33 2.64 -0.79 1.65
N CYS A 34 3.32 0.23 2.18
CA CYS A 34 3.60 1.46 1.44
C CYS A 34 4.40 1.21 0.16
N ALA A 35 5.38 0.29 0.18
CA ALA A 35 6.17 -0.06 -0.98
C ALA A 35 5.34 -0.73 -2.08
N VAL A 36 4.43 -1.64 -1.71
CA VAL A 36 3.52 -2.30 -2.66
C VAL A 36 2.58 -1.29 -3.29
N VAL A 37 1.93 -0.45 -2.49
CA VAL A 37 1.04 0.62 -2.98
C VAL A 37 1.78 1.56 -3.93
N ASP A 38 3.02 1.92 -3.62
CA ASP A 38 3.78 2.78 -4.52
C ASP A 38 4.14 2.10 -5.85
N LYS A 39 4.50 0.81 -5.82
CA LYS A 39 4.76 0.04 -7.05
C LYS A 39 3.50 -0.04 -7.93
N THR A 40 2.34 -0.34 -7.34
CA THR A 40 1.05 -0.37 -8.07
C THR A 40 0.75 0.99 -8.69
N ARG A 41 0.91 2.07 -7.92
CA ARG A 41 0.73 3.44 -8.44
C ARG A 41 1.68 3.75 -9.59
N GLN A 42 2.96 3.33 -9.50
CA GLN A 42 3.93 3.54 -10.58
C GLN A 42 3.53 2.77 -11.84
N SER A 43 3.08 1.51 -11.72
CA SER A 43 2.61 0.73 -12.88
C SER A 43 1.36 1.34 -13.51
N GLU A 44 0.39 1.77 -12.71
CA GLU A 44 -0.84 2.39 -13.21
C GLU A 44 -0.55 3.71 -13.92
N MET A 45 0.29 4.56 -13.32
CA MET A 45 0.65 5.86 -13.90
C MET A 45 1.37 5.74 -15.26
N ARG A 46 2.07 4.62 -15.51
CA ARG A 46 2.67 4.34 -16.83
C ARG A 46 1.62 4.07 -17.89
N ILE A 47 0.52 3.41 -17.53
CA ILE A 47 -0.57 3.03 -18.44
C ILE A 47 -1.48 4.23 -18.74
N ILE A 48 -1.66 5.14 -17.78
CA ILE A 48 -2.55 6.30 -17.91
C ILE A 48 -2.06 7.28 -19.00
N PRO A 49 -2.92 7.66 -19.96
CA PRO A 49 -2.60 8.67 -20.99
C PRO A 49 -2.19 10.00 -20.39
N LEU A 50 -1.25 10.71 -21.03
CA LEU A 50 -0.67 11.95 -20.52
C LEU A 50 -1.71 13.00 -20.11
N GLN A 51 -2.78 13.14 -20.90
CA GLN A 51 -3.87 14.09 -20.65
C GLN A 51 -4.65 13.78 -19.36
N ALA A 52 -4.78 12.50 -19.03
CA ALA A 52 -5.53 12.03 -17.86
C ALA A 52 -4.66 11.91 -16.60
N ARG A 53 -3.32 11.97 -16.72
CA ARG A 53 -2.40 11.88 -15.57
C ARG A 53 -2.63 12.96 -14.52
N LYS A 54 -3.11 14.15 -14.92
CA LYS A 54 -3.45 15.23 -13.96
C LYS A 54 -4.53 14.80 -12.97
N SER A 55 -5.53 14.04 -13.42
CA SER A 55 -6.61 13.54 -12.56
C SER A 55 -6.13 12.45 -11.59
N ALA A 56 -5.17 11.63 -12.03
CA ALA A 56 -4.52 10.63 -11.18
C ALA A 56 -3.37 11.19 -10.31
N HIS A 57 -2.97 12.44 -10.53
CA HIS A 57 -1.85 13.05 -9.81
C HIS A 57 -2.19 13.28 -8.33
N ARG A 58 -1.25 12.96 -7.44
CA ARG A 58 -1.40 13.05 -5.97
C ARG A 58 -2.60 12.25 -5.42
N SER A 59 -3.06 11.21 -6.12
CA SER A 59 -4.13 10.33 -5.64
C SER A 59 -3.65 9.28 -4.64
N ARG A 60 -2.33 9.06 -4.49
CA ARG A 60 -1.71 8.04 -3.61
C ARG A 60 -2.35 7.95 -2.23
N TYR A 61 -2.54 9.09 -1.57
CA TYR A 61 -3.04 9.13 -0.19
C TYR A 61 -4.57 9.11 -0.09
N LEU A 62 -5.29 9.30 -1.21
CA LEU A 62 -6.76 9.26 -1.20
C LEU A 62 -7.29 7.87 -0.81
N TRP A 63 -6.53 6.82 -1.14
CA TRP A 63 -6.86 5.42 -0.85
C TRP A 63 -6.70 5.04 0.62
N LEU A 64 -5.86 5.76 1.37
CA LEU A 64 -5.61 5.49 2.79
C LEU A 64 -6.73 6.01 3.70
N TYR A 65 -7.61 6.87 3.20
CA TYR A 65 -8.75 7.34 3.99
C TYR A 65 -9.76 6.21 4.17
N GLY A 66 -10.14 5.95 5.42
CA GLY A 66 -11.28 5.10 5.74
C GLY A 66 -12.58 5.68 5.18
N ARG A 67 -13.59 4.83 4.92
CA ARG A 67 -14.86 5.25 4.29
C ARG A 67 -15.49 6.47 4.97
N HIS A 68 -15.44 6.56 6.29
CA HIS A 68 -15.98 7.69 7.07
C HIS A 68 -15.27 9.04 6.79
N LYS A 69 -14.02 9.03 6.33
CA LYS A 69 -13.25 10.25 5.98
C LYS A 69 -13.29 10.60 4.49
N ARG A 70 -14.01 9.83 3.67
CA ARG A 70 -14.17 10.07 2.23
C ARG A 70 -15.40 10.91 1.97
N HIS A 71 -15.37 12.18 2.32
CA HIS A 71 -16.46 13.13 2.05
C HIS A 71 -15.92 14.44 1.48
N GLY A 72 -16.82 15.21 0.86
CA GLY A 72 -16.49 16.46 0.17
C GLY A 72 -15.40 16.28 -0.88
N ARG A 73 -14.43 17.20 -0.88
CA ARG A 73 -13.33 17.26 -1.85
C ARG A 73 -12.49 15.98 -1.93
N ILE A 74 -12.44 15.17 -0.86
CA ILE A 74 -11.69 13.89 -0.88
C ILE A 74 -12.43 12.86 -1.73
N ALA A 75 -13.76 12.80 -1.63
CA ALA A 75 -14.60 11.88 -2.40
C ALA A 75 -14.55 12.23 -3.90
N GLU A 76 -14.76 13.50 -4.25
CA GLU A 76 -14.69 13.97 -5.64
C GLU A 76 -13.35 13.65 -6.31
N ARG A 77 -12.24 13.87 -5.59
CA ARG A 77 -10.91 13.57 -6.11
C ARG A 77 -10.66 12.07 -6.24
N LEU A 78 -11.25 11.26 -5.36
CA LEU A 78 -11.15 9.81 -5.43
C LEU A 78 -11.94 9.28 -6.64
N GLU A 79 -13.15 9.79 -6.87
CA GLU A 79 -13.96 9.46 -8.05
C GLU A 79 -13.25 9.86 -9.35
N ALA A 80 -12.73 11.08 -9.43
CA ALA A 80 -11.97 11.54 -10.60
C ALA A 80 -10.73 10.68 -10.88
N ALA A 81 -10.07 10.18 -9.83
CA ALA A 81 -8.96 9.25 -9.97
C ALA A 81 -9.43 7.87 -10.45
N GLN A 82 -10.52 7.33 -9.90
CA GLN A 82 -11.09 6.04 -10.30
C GLN A 82 -11.50 5.98 -11.77
N MET A 83 -11.99 7.09 -12.33
CA MET A 83 -12.38 7.17 -13.75
C MET A 83 -11.20 7.01 -14.72
N VAL A 84 -9.97 7.24 -14.25
CA VAL A 84 -8.75 7.22 -15.08
C VAL A 84 -7.89 5.99 -14.81
N LEU A 85 -8.03 5.41 -13.62
CA LEU A 85 -7.26 4.23 -13.24
C LEU A 85 -7.79 3.00 -13.99
N PRO A 86 -6.89 2.10 -14.42
CA PRO A 86 -7.32 0.81 -14.97
C PRO A 86 -8.16 0.11 -13.90
N CYS A 87 -9.35 -0.36 -14.27
CA CYS A 87 -10.30 -1.01 -13.37
C CYS A 87 -9.66 -2.27 -12.78
N GLN A 88 -9.00 -2.14 -11.63
CA GLN A 88 -8.49 -3.28 -10.88
C GLN A 88 -9.65 -3.90 -10.12
N ARG A 89 -10.51 -4.62 -10.84
CA ARG A 89 -11.35 -5.65 -10.24
C ARG A 89 -10.45 -6.84 -9.94
N GLN A 90 -9.96 -6.90 -8.72
CA GLN A 90 -9.65 -8.16 -8.04
C GLN A 90 -10.72 -8.37 -6.98
#